data_AF-A0A1F6ZAN9-F1
#
_entry.id   AF-A0A1F6ZAN9-F1
#
_cell.length_a   1.000
_cell.length_b   1.000
_cell.length_c   1.000
_cell.angle_alpha   90.00
_cell.angle_beta   90.00
_cell.angle_gamma   90.00
#
_symmetry.space_group_name_H-M   'P 1'
#
loop_
_entity.id
_entity.type
_entity.pdbx_description
1 polymer ?
#
loop_
_entity_poly.entity_id
_entity_poly.type
_entity_poly.pdbx_seq_one_letter_code
_entity_poly.pdbx_strand_id
1 'polypeptide(L)'
;MTKANSTPLVDLANARYDDQREEMERILVAGHCPFCPENLHLYHRTATERETKYWVLTPNSWPYKHTKLHYLVILKRHAENLFELLPEEGADLFVLLASVQQEQAVPGGAMTMRFGATRYSAGTVKHIHAHFLVPDLDDPEYVPVRFKIGADKS
;
A
#
# COMPACT_ATOMS: atom_id res chain seq x y z
N MET A 1 23.20 8.11 19.21
CA MET A 1 22.80 9.02 18.12
C MET A 1 23.52 8.58 16.85
N THR A 2 22.83 7.83 16.00
CA THR A 2 23.36 7.37 14.71
C THR A 2 22.40 7.90 13.66
N LYS A 3 22.94 8.73 12.76
CA LYS A 3 22.20 9.39 11.68
C LYS A 3 21.32 8.35 10.97
N ALA A 4 20.00 8.52 11.03
CA ALA A 4 19.10 7.82 10.15
C ALA A 4 19.49 8.25 8.73
N ASN A 5 20.17 7.37 7.98
CA ASN A 5 20.36 7.54 6.56
C ASN A 5 18.95 7.67 5.97
N SER A 6 18.56 8.89 5.60
CA SER A 6 17.26 9.22 5.01
C SER A 6 17.16 8.48 3.68
N THR A 7 16.69 7.24 3.74
CA THR A 7 16.40 6.49 2.54
C THR A 7 15.21 7.17 1.87
N PRO A 8 15.19 7.31 0.54
CA PRO A 8 14.10 7.99 -0.15
C PRO A 8 12.72 7.41 0.22
N LEU A 9 11.71 8.28 0.35
CA LEU A 9 10.32 7.95 0.71
C LEU A 9 9.66 6.99 -0.30
N VAL A 10 10.22 6.93 -1.50
CA VAL A 10 9.84 6.00 -2.57
C VAL A 10 11.07 5.25 -3.09
N ASP A 11 10.87 4.01 -3.54
CA ASP A 11 11.93 3.17 -4.11
C ASP A 11 11.62 2.82 -5.57
N LEU A 12 12.27 3.55 -6.48
CA LEU A 12 12.09 3.41 -7.93
C LEU A 12 12.47 2.03 -8.45
N ALA A 13 13.35 1.29 -7.78
CA ALA A 13 13.73 -0.05 -8.22
C ALA A 13 12.57 -1.06 -8.08
N ASN A 14 11.60 -0.78 -7.21
CA ASN A 14 10.43 -1.63 -6.98
C ASN A 14 9.20 -1.23 -7.81
N ALA A 15 9.28 -0.17 -8.63
CA ALA A 15 8.19 0.23 -9.52
C ALA A 15 7.87 -0.88 -10.53
N ARG A 16 6.57 -1.17 -10.72
CA ARG A 16 6.07 -2.27 -11.56
C ARG A 16 5.73 -1.85 -12.99
N TYR A 17 5.40 -0.57 -13.17
CA TYR A 17 4.94 0.00 -14.43
C TYR A 17 5.68 1.31 -14.70
N ASP A 18 5.84 1.66 -15.98
CA ASP A 18 6.58 2.85 -16.38
C ASP A 18 5.88 4.14 -15.91
N ASP A 19 4.55 4.20 -16.02
CA ASP A 19 3.75 5.34 -15.55
C ASP A 19 3.77 5.49 -14.02
N GLN A 20 3.92 4.37 -13.30
CA GLN A 20 4.15 4.37 -11.85
C GLN A 20 5.54 4.93 -11.53
N ARG A 21 6.58 4.51 -12.28
CA ARG A 21 7.95 4.98 -12.11
C ARG A 21 8.05 6.48 -12.34
N GLU A 22 7.49 7.00 -13.42
CA GLU A 22 7.48 8.43 -13.73
C GLU A 22 6.84 9.25 -12.61
N GLU A 23 5.73 8.78 -12.05
CA GLU A 23 5.07 9.45 -10.93
C GLU A 23 5.94 9.43 -9.66
N MET A 24 6.59 8.30 -9.38
CA MET A 24 7.51 8.16 -8.25
C MET A 24 8.75 9.04 -8.40
N GLU A 25 9.24 9.27 -9.62
CA GLU A 25 10.34 10.22 -9.89
C GLU A 25 9.93 11.65 -9.54
N ARG A 26 8.70 12.07 -9.88
CA ARG A 26 8.16 13.39 -9.49
C ARG A 26 8.04 13.52 -7.96
N ILE A 27 7.53 12.47 -7.30
CA ILE A 27 7.43 12.42 -5.83
C ILE A 27 8.81 12.56 -5.19
N LEU A 28 9.81 11.86 -5.72
CA LEU A 28 11.18 11.90 -5.21
C LEU A 28 11.79 13.30 -5.31
N VAL A 29 11.58 13.99 -6.44
CA VAL A 29 12.03 15.38 -6.64
C VAL A 29 11.32 16.35 -5.69
N ALA A 30 10.01 16.14 -5.46
CA ALA A 30 9.24 16.96 -4.53
C ALA A 30 9.60 16.71 -3.05
N GLY A 31 10.24 15.57 -2.73
CA GLY A 31 10.55 15.19 -1.35
C GLY A 31 9.30 14.87 -0.51
N HIS A 32 8.18 14.56 -1.16
CA HIS A 32 6.91 14.28 -0.52
C HIS A 32 6.77 12.80 -0.18
N CYS A 33 6.09 12.49 0.93
CA CYS A 33 5.53 11.15 1.13
C CYS A 33 4.18 11.13 0.43
N PRO A 34 3.94 10.27 -0.59
CA PRO A 34 2.70 10.30 -1.35
C PRO A 34 1.50 9.78 -0.57
N PHE A 35 1.74 9.15 0.60
CA PHE A 35 0.71 8.56 1.45
C PHE A 35 0.42 9.38 2.71
N CYS A 36 1.17 10.46 2.97
CA CYS A 36 0.79 11.43 4.00
C CYS A 36 -0.45 12.22 3.56
N PRO A 37 -1.41 12.52 4.47
CA PRO A 37 -2.68 13.18 4.13
C PRO A 37 -2.53 14.49 3.36
N GLU A 38 -1.53 15.31 3.71
CA GLU A 38 -1.24 16.59 3.06
C GLU A 38 -0.84 16.43 1.59
N ASN A 39 -0.36 15.25 1.18
CA ASN A 39 0.13 14.96 -0.16
C ASN A 39 -0.73 13.93 -0.91
N LEU A 40 -1.57 13.18 -0.21
CA LEU A 40 -2.30 12.05 -0.79
C LEU A 40 -3.10 12.45 -2.04
N HIS A 41 -3.81 13.57 -1.96
CA HIS A 41 -4.61 14.11 -3.07
C HIS A 41 -3.79 14.54 -4.30
N LEU A 42 -2.47 14.75 -4.16
CA LEU A 42 -1.60 15.16 -5.25
C LEU A 42 -1.19 13.97 -6.13
N TYR A 43 -1.06 12.78 -5.54
CA TYR A 43 -0.44 11.62 -6.18
C TYR A 43 -1.39 10.43 -6.32
N HIS A 44 -2.43 10.36 -5.49
CA HIS A 44 -3.38 9.26 -5.51
C HIS A 44 -4.45 9.50 -6.60
N ARG A 45 -4.56 8.58 -7.55
CA ARG A 45 -5.40 8.74 -8.75
C ARG A 45 -6.85 8.30 -8.55
N THR A 46 -7.13 7.67 -7.42
CA THR A 46 -8.41 7.03 -7.10
C THR A 46 -9.07 7.75 -5.94
N ALA A 47 -10.40 7.84 -5.96
CA ALA A 47 -11.14 8.47 -4.89
C ALA A 47 -11.01 7.67 -3.59
N THR A 48 -11.09 8.38 -2.47
CA THR A 48 -11.23 7.72 -1.16
C THR A 48 -12.63 7.14 -1.05
N GLU A 49 -12.73 5.85 -0.72
CA GLU A 49 -14.02 5.18 -0.54
C GLU A 49 -14.49 5.24 0.91
N ARG A 50 -13.55 5.15 1.85
CA ARG A 50 -13.85 5.16 3.28
C ARG A 50 -12.68 5.71 4.06
N GLU A 51 -12.97 6.36 5.17
CA GLU A 51 -11.98 6.72 6.17
C GLU A 51 -12.45 6.32 7.55
N THR A 52 -11.50 5.99 8.41
CA THR A 52 -11.69 5.87 9.84
C THR A 52 -10.90 6.95 10.56
N LYS A 53 -10.79 6.86 11.89
CA LYS A 53 -9.93 7.75 12.66
C LYS A 53 -8.46 7.63 12.22
N TYR A 54 -7.99 6.43 11.91
CA TYR A 54 -6.57 6.17 11.66
C TYR A 54 -6.23 5.84 10.21
N TRP A 55 -7.19 5.40 9.40
CA TRP A 55 -6.91 4.87 8.06
C TRP A 55 -7.74 5.53 6.97
N VAL A 56 -7.17 5.54 5.76
CA VAL A 56 -7.84 5.91 4.50
C VAL A 56 -7.88 4.66 3.63
N LEU A 57 -9.06 4.28 3.14
CA LEU A 57 -9.26 3.16 2.23
C LEU A 57 -9.57 3.68 0.83
N THR A 58 -8.80 3.18 -0.13
CA THR A 58 -8.92 3.57 -1.54
C THR A 58 -8.65 2.37 -2.46
N PRO A 59 -9.18 2.35 -3.69
CA PRO A 59 -8.69 1.44 -4.72
C PRO A 59 -7.19 1.65 -4.95
N ASN A 60 -6.46 0.58 -5.23
CA ASN A 60 -5.09 0.72 -5.68
C ASN A 60 -5.08 1.32 -7.09
N SER A 61 -4.39 2.44 -7.28
CA SER A 61 -4.24 3.08 -8.61
C SER A 61 -3.48 2.20 -9.61
N TRP A 62 -2.71 1.22 -9.12
CA TRP A 62 -2.04 0.18 -9.92
C TRP A 62 -2.33 -1.20 -9.33
N PRO A 63 -3.54 -1.75 -9.54
CA PRO A 63 -3.91 -3.04 -8.97
C PRO A 63 -3.01 -4.16 -9.49
N TYR A 64 -3.06 -5.34 -8.88
CA TYR A 64 -2.34 -6.49 -9.41
C TYR A 64 -3.18 -7.06 -10.55
N LYS A 65 -2.53 -7.72 -11.51
CA LYS A 65 -3.29 -8.53 -12.48
C LYS A 65 -4.04 -9.64 -11.74
N HIS A 66 -5.17 -10.06 -12.29
CA HIS A 66 -6.00 -11.15 -11.76
C HIS A 66 -6.58 -10.87 -10.35
N THR A 67 -6.76 -9.61 -9.97
CA THR A 67 -7.48 -9.22 -8.76
C THR A 67 -8.82 -8.58 -9.10
N LYS A 68 -9.89 -9.10 -8.48
CA LYS A 68 -11.24 -8.52 -8.56
C LYS A 68 -11.36 -7.28 -7.68
N LEU A 69 -10.74 -7.32 -6.51
CA LEU A 69 -10.60 -6.17 -5.60
C LEU A 69 -9.14 -6.05 -5.19
N HIS A 70 -8.63 -4.83 -5.20
CA HIS A 70 -7.32 -4.49 -4.65
C HIS A 70 -7.41 -3.11 -4.01
N TYR A 71 -7.66 -3.08 -2.70
CA TYR A 71 -7.66 -1.84 -1.93
C TYR A 71 -6.30 -1.60 -1.29
N LEU A 72 -5.96 -0.32 -1.15
CA LEU A 72 -4.96 0.17 -0.22
C LEU A 72 -5.66 0.70 1.02
N VAL A 73 -5.11 0.39 2.18
CA VAL A 73 -5.52 0.97 3.46
C VAL A 73 -4.32 1.66 4.06
N ILE A 74 -4.31 2.99 3.96
CA ILE A 74 -3.17 3.86 4.21
C ILE A 74 -3.30 4.47 5.60
N LEU A 75 -2.27 4.35 6.44
CA LEU A 75 -2.26 4.96 7.76
C LEU A 75 -2.24 6.49 7.59
N LYS A 76 -3.08 7.24 8.29
CA LYS A 76 -3.10 8.71 8.18
C LYS A 76 -1.83 9.37 8.72
N ARG A 77 -1.20 8.76 9.72
CA ARG A 77 0.09 9.18 10.27
C ARG A 77 1.22 8.51 9.49
N HIS A 78 2.33 9.22 9.29
CA HIS A 78 3.56 8.59 8.76
C HIS A 78 4.15 7.61 9.79
N ALA A 79 4.34 6.37 9.36
CA ALA A 79 5.11 5.34 10.05
C ALA A 79 5.76 4.45 8.99
N GLU A 80 6.91 3.85 9.29
CA GLU A 80 7.59 2.95 8.35
C GLU A 80 7.65 1.51 8.86
N ASN A 81 7.53 1.33 10.17
CA ASN A 81 7.72 0.05 10.86
C ASN A 81 6.50 -0.33 11.70
N LEU A 82 6.26 -1.64 11.84
CA LEU A 82 5.14 -2.14 12.64
C LEU A 82 5.24 -1.79 14.12
N PHE A 83 6.45 -1.69 14.68
CA PHE A 83 6.64 -1.32 16.08
C PHE A 83 6.29 0.14 16.39
N GLU A 84 6.03 0.94 15.35
CA GLU A 84 5.57 2.31 15.50
C GLU A 84 4.05 2.39 15.59
N LEU A 85 3.30 1.33 15.23
CA LEU A 85 1.84 1.31 15.27
C LEU A 85 1.32 1.31 16.71
N LEU A 86 0.28 2.10 16.93
CA LEU A 86 -0.49 2.08 18.17
C LEU A 86 -1.47 0.90 18.15
N PRO A 87 -1.76 0.27 19.31
CA PRO A 87 -2.72 -0.84 19.37
C PRO A 87 -4.08 -0.50 18.74
N GLU A 88 -4.58 0.72 18.96
CA GLU A 88 -5.84 1.19 18.41
C GLU A 88 -5.81 1.43 16.90
N GLU A 89 -4.65 1.77 16.31
CA GLU A 89 -4.49 1.83 14.86
C GLU A 89 -4.63 0.41 14.26
N GLY A 90 -4.03 -0.60 14.91
CA GLY A 90 -4.16 -2.00 14.50
C GLY A 90 -5.59 -2.52 14.63
N ALA A 91 -6.27 -2.25 15.74
CA ALA A 91 -7.66 -2.66 15.94
C ALA A 91 -8.60 -2.03 14.90
N ASP A 92 -8.44 -0.74 14.64
CA ASP A 92 -9.22 0.01 13.64
C ASP A 92 -9.03 -0.53 12.22
N LEU A 93 -7.80 -0.95 11.86
CA LEU A 93 -7.52 -1.59 10.57
C LEU A 93 -8.34 -2.87 10.37
N PHE A 94 -8.37 -3.75 11.38
CA PHE A 94 -9.12 -5.01 11.28
C PHE A 94 -10.63 -4.77 11.26
N VAL A 95 -11.14 -3.82 12.04
CA VAL A 95 -12.57 -3.44 11.98
C VAL A 95 -12.93 -2.92 10.60
N LEU A 96 -12.12 -2.03 10.04
CA LEU A 96 -12.30 -1.49 8.69
C LEU A 96 -12.32 -2.60 7.64
N LEU A 97 -11.31 -3.47 7.60
CA LEU A 97 -11.23 -4.53 6.59
C LEU A 97 -12.31 -5.61 6.75
N ALA A 98 -12.69 -5.94 7.99
CA ALA A 98 -13.79 -6.86 8.25
C ALA A 98 -15.13 -6.30 7.73
N SER A 99 -15.38 -4.99 7.93
CA SER A 99 -16.58 -4.33 7.38
C SER A 99 -16.62 -4.39 5.86
N VAL A 100 -15.48 -4.12 5.19
CA VAL A 100 -15.36 -4.21 3.73
C VAL A 100 -15.61 -5.64 3.25
N GLN A 101 -15.02 -6.64 3.91
CA GLN A 101 -15.23 -8.05 3.56
C GLN A 101 -16.72 -8.43 3.65
N GLN A 102 -17.39 -8.03 4.72
CA GLN A 102 -18.81 -8.34 4.96
C GLN A 102 -19.71 -7.65 3.93
N GLU A 103 -19.53 -6.36 3.71
CA GLU A 103 -20.37 -5.55 2.81
C GLU A 103 -20.21 -5.96 1.34
N GLN A 104 -18.99 -6.30 0.92
CA GLN A 104 -18.68 -6.76 -0.43
C GLN A 104 -18.94 -8.26 -0.63
N ALA A 105 -19.44 -8.95 0.40
CA ALA A 105 -19.66 -10.40 0.42
C ALA A 105 -18.43 -11.20 -0.09
N VAL A 106 -17.23 -10.75 0.28
CA VAL A 106 -15.97 -11.33 -0.20
C VAL A 106 -15.78 -12.72 0.43
N PRO A 107 -15.73 -13.80 -0.38
CA PRO A 107 -15.68 -15.16 0.14
C PRO A 107 -14.28 -15.57 0.63
N GLY A 108 -13.23 -14.88 0.15
CA GLY A 108 -11.85 -15.15 0.51
C GLY A 108 -10.88 -14.19 -0.17
N GLY A 109 -9.69 -14.03 0.40
CA GLY A 109 -8.69 -13.09 -0.07
C GLY A 109 -7.44 -13.08 0.82
N ALA A 110 -6.62 -12.05 0.66
CA ALA A 110 -5.43 -11.83 1.47
C ALA A 110 -5.36 -10.39 1.98
N MET A 111 -4.92 -10.23 3.23
CA MET A 111 -4.42 -8.96 3.75
C MET A 111 -2.90 -9.04 3.82
N THR A 112 -2.21 -8.09 3.21
CA THR A 112 -0.74 -8.03 3.25
C THR A 112 -0.26 -6.64 3.64
N MET A 113 0.92 -6.55 4.26
CA MET A 113 1.52 -5.29 4.68
C MET A 113 3.03 -5.39 4.54
N ARG A 114 3.66 -4.31 4.08
CA ARG A 114 5.11 -4.15 4.02
C ARG A 114 5.53 -3.10 5.02
N PHE A 115 6.73 -3.26 5.56
CA PHE A 115 7.33 -2.35 6.51
C PHE A 115 8.86 -2.35 6.41
N GLY A 116 9.50 -1.34 6.97
CA GLY A 116 10.94 -1.21 7.07
C GLY A 116 11.65 -1.00 5.73
N ALA A 117 12.92 -1.42 5.67
CA ALA A 117 13.76 -1.18 4.51
C ALA A 117 13.26 -1.92 3.25
N THR A 118 13.11 -1.18 2.15
CA THR A 118 12.56 -1.63 0.88
C THR A 118 13.38 -2.75 0.21
N ARG A 119 14.67 -2.88 0.53
CA ARG A 119 15.47 -4.05 0.13
C ARG A 119 14.90 -5.38 0.64
N TYR A 120 14.34 -5.39 1.84
CA TYR A 120 13.74 -6.58 2.46
C TYR A 120 12.27 -6.72 2.11
N SER A 121 11.56 -5.59 2.08
CA SER A 121 10.12 -5.61 1.91
C SER A 121 9.67 -5.55 0.46
N ALA A 122 10.52 -5.13 -0.49
CA ALA A 122 10.17 -4.76 -1.88
C ALA A 122 9.06 -3.70 -1.99
N GLY A 123 8.87 -2.87 -0.96
CA GLY A 123 7.91 -1.77 -1.00
C GLY A 123 8.34 -0.65 -1.95
N THR A 124 7.37 -0.04 -2.64
CA THR A 124 7.58 1.16 -3.47
C THR A 124 7.47 2.45 -2.67
N VAL A 125 6.69 2.46 -1.58
CA VAL A 125 6.47 3.62 -0.70
C VAL A 125 6.83 3.22 0.72
N LYS A 126 7.63 4.05 1.40
CA LYS A 126 8.00 3.89 2.81
C LYS A 126 6.99 4.57 3.71
N HIS A 127 5.80 3.97 3.79
CA HIS A 127 4.71 4.43 4.63
C HIS A 127 3.84 3.22 4.95
N ILE A 128 3.39 3.04 6.19
CA ILE A 128 2.57 1.89 6.56
C ILE A 128 1.22 1.92 5.82
N HIS A 129 1.00 0.90 5.01
CA HIS A 129 -0.28 0.63 4.35
C HIS A 129 -0.50 -0.87 4.23
N ALA A 130 -1.74 -1.30 4.36
CA ALA A 130 -2.16 -2.65 4.04
C ALA A 130 -2.70 -2.73 2.62
N HIS A 131 -2.60 -3.92 2.03
CA HIS A 131 -3.34 -4.31 0.84
C HIS A 131 -4.45 -5.26 1.25
N PHE A 132 -5.65 -5.06 0.69
CA PHE A 132 -6.74 -6.04 0.75
C PHE A 132 -7.00 -6.56 -0.66
N LEU A 133 -6.70 -7.84 -0.87
CA LEU A 133 -6.60 -8.48 -2.17
C LEU A 133 -7.64 -9.58 -2.31
N VAL A 134 -8.43 -9.54 -3.38
CA VAL A 134 -9.36 -10.61 -3.75
C VAL A 134 -9.02 -11.07 -5.16
N PRO A 135 -8.68 -12.35 -5.38
CA PRO A 135 -8.39 -12.85 -6.72
C PRO A 135 -9.65 -12.84 -7.58
N ASP A 136 -9.47 -12.57 -8.88
CA ASP A 136 -10.55 -12.71 -9.86
C ASP A 136 -10.55 -14.12 -10.44
N LEU A 137 -11.27 -15.04 -9.77
CA LEU A 137 -11.38 -16.42 -10.24
C LEU A 137 -12.24 -16.56 -11.51
N ASP A 138 -12.94 -15.50 -11.90
CA ASP A 138 -13.76 -15.45 -13.12
C ASP A 138 -12.93 -15.01 -14.35
N ASP A 139 -11.68 -14.55 -14.15
CA ASP A 139 -10.77 -14.14 -15.22
C ASP A 139 -10.36 -15.38 -16.06
N PRO A 140 -10.63 -15.40 -17.38
CA PRO A 140 -10.29 -16.54 -18.24
C PRO A 140 -8.78 -16.77 -18.37
N GLU A 141 -7.95 -15.76 -18.11
CA GLU A 141 -6.49 -15.84 -18.11
C GLU A 141 -5.93 -15.93 -16.68
N TYR A 142 -6.78 -16.28 -15.70
CA TYR A 142 -6.42 -16.30 -14.29
C TYR A 142 -5.15 -17.10 -14.02
N VAL A 143 -4.21 -16.43 -13.35
CA VAL A 143 -3.13 -17.09 -12.63
C VAL A 143 -3.09 -16.60 -11.18
N PRO A 144 -2.61 -17.41 -10.22
CA PRO A 144 -2.56 -17.02 -8.83
C PRO A 144 -1.83 -15.69 -8.61
N VAL A 145 -2.48 -14.76 -7.91
CA VAL A 145 -1.91 -13.47 -7.52
C VAL A 145 -0.76 -13.69 -6.55
N ARG A 146 0.42 -13.12 -6.85
CA ARG A 146 1.62 -13.24 -6.00
C ARG A 146 2.01 -11.89 -5.41
N PHE A 147 2.13 -11.83 -4.09
CA PHE A 147 2.68 -10.69 -3.38
C PHE A 147 4.20 -10.87 -3.20
N LYS A 148 5.00 -10.17 -4.02
CA LYS A 148 6.49 -10.23 -3.97
C LYS A 148 6.99 -9.76 -2.60
N ILE A 149 7.93 -10.43 -1.94
CA ILE A 149 8.67 -9.83 -0.80
C ILE A 149 10.16 -10.01 -1.10
N GLY A 150 10.97 -9.02 -0.72
CA GLY A 150 12.39 -8.94 -1.08
C GLY A 150 12.61 -8.30 -2.45
N ALA A 151 13.52 -7.33 -2.50
CA ALA A 151 13.95 -6.73 -3.75
C ALA A 151 14.79 -7.73 -4.56
N ASP A 152 14.89 -7.51 -5.87
CA ASP A 152 15.74 -8.34 -6.72
C ASP A 152 17.22 -8.14 -6.33
N LYS A 153 18.03 -9.17 -6.54
CA LYS A 153 19.48 -9.07 -6.33
C LYS A 153 20.04 -8.12 -7.38
N SER A 154 20.63 -7.02 -6.92
CA SER A 154 21.50 -6.13 -7.71
C SER A 154 22.81 -6.82 -8.03
#